data_AF-A0A939DF36-F1
#
_entry.id   AF-A0A939DF36-F1
#
_cell.length_a   1.000
_cell.length_b   1.000
_cell.length_c   1.000
_cell.angle_alpha   90.00
_cell.angle_beta   90.00
_cell.angle_gamma   90.00
#
_symmetry.space_group_name_H-M   'P 1'
#
loop_
_entity.id
_entity.type
_entity.pdbx_description
1 polymer ?
#
loop_
_entity_poly.entity_id
_entity_poly.type
_entity_poly.pdbx_seq_one_letter_code
_entity_poly.pdbx_strand_id
1 'polypeptide(L)'
;MILHGWQPFSWQSTFTLVALIGMAIAVSACTETGSSLDPSTKLEAKMAPVFTTPIAELKLGHDETVLFGIKACKVYRSMQIGSTPGNWELLFKPAPYPLPQHCVRERLEFDGEYIQIEIGTQAMGAGGCCTNYAAYRSRDGENWEIRPATSIREWRALD
;
A
#
# COMPACT_ATOMS: atom_id res chain seq x y z
N MET A 1 -18.48 59.13 -32.11
CA MET A 1 -18.53 58.01 -33.07
C MET A 1 -18.06 56.76 -32.32
N ILE A 2 -18.93 55.98 -31.65
CA ILE A 2 -19.71 54.82 -32.18
C ILE A 2 -18.88 54.01 -33.20
N LEU A 3 -18.60 52.69 -33.11
CA LEU A 3 -19.38 51.53 -32.65
C LEU A 3 -18.48 50.35 -32.19
N HIS A 4 -18.99 49.61 -31.21
CA HIS A 4 -19.06 48.13 -31.03
C HIS A 4 -18.09 47.18 -31.77
N GLY A 5 -17.62 46.19 -31.02
CA GLY A 5 -17.11 44.91 -31.53
C GLY A 5 -17.16 43.80 -30.48
N TRP A 6 -18.36 43.37 -30.10
CA TRP A 6 -18.59 42.10 -29.39
C TRP A 6 -18.64 40.97 -30.42
N GLN A 7 -17.92 39.88 -30.18
CA GLN A 7 -18.11 38.62 -30.91
C GLN A 7 -18.55 37.52 -29.95
N PRO A 8 -19.77 36.95 -30.10
CA PRO A 8 -20.09 35.63 -29.61
C PRO A 8 -20.15 34.65 -30.78
N PHE A 9 -19.35 33.58 -30.73
CA PHE A 9 -19.35 32.54 -31.75
C PHE A 9 -18.78 31.26 -31.11
N SER A 10 -19.37 30.07 -31.19
CA SER A 10 -20.68 29.62 -31.62
C SER A 10 -20.78 28.20 -31.05
N TRP A 11 -21.79 27.93 -30.24
CA TRP A 11 -22.10 26.61 -29.69
C TRP A 11 -22.66 25.73 -30.82
N GLN A 12 -21.87 24.83 -31.38
CA GLN A 12 -22.38 23.81 -32.30
C GLN A 12 -22.54 22.48 -31.56
N SER A 13 -23.78 22.27 -31.12
CA SER A 13 -24.33 20.96 -30.80
C SER A 13 -24.58 20.23 -32.11
N THR A 14 -23.94 19.07 -32.30
CA THR A 14 -24.36 18.09 -33.30
C THR A 14 -24.63 16.77 -32.60
N PHE A 15 -25.92 16.54 -32.39
CA PHE A 15 -26.51 15.22 -32.21
C PHE A 15 -26.28 14.40 -33.49
N THR A 16 -25.66 13.24 -33.38
CA THR A 16 -25.80 12.19 -34.40
C THR A 16 -26.05 10.85 -33.71
N LEU A 17 -27.28 10.39 -33.89
CA LEU A 17 -27.90 9.18 -33.38
C LEU A 17 -27.74 8.11 -34.48
N VAL A 18 -26.90 7.08 -34.33
CA VAL A 18 -26.91 5.92 -35.26
C VAL A 18 -26.53 4.60 -34.57
N ALA A 19 -27.53 3.71 -34.58
CA ALA A 19 -27.52 2.24 -34.68
C ALA A 19 -26.86 1.37 -33.59
N LEU A 20 -27.74 0.78 -32.79
CA LEU A 20 -27.61 -0.54 -32.17
C LEU A 20 -27.34 -1.62 -33.23
N ILE A 21 -26.27 -2.39 -33.07
CA ILE A 21 -26.18 -3.76 -33.61
C ILE A 21 -25.84 -4.67 -32.44
N GLY A 22 -26.83 -5.48 -32.05
CA GLY A 22 -26.68 -6.52 -31.06
C GLY A 22 -25.85 -7.67 -31.61
N MET A 23 -24.90 -8.14 -30.79
CA MET A 23 -24.22 -9.41 -31.00
C MET A 23 -24.55 -10.30 -29.81
N ALA A 24 -25.43 -11.28 -30.03
CA ALA A 24 -25.75 -12.30 -29.06
C ALA A 24 -24.53 -13.23 -28.91
N ILE A 25 -23.87 -13.18 -27.76
CA ILE A 25 -22.84 -14.16 -27.40
C ILE A 25 -23.58 -15.35 -26.78
N ALA A 26 -23.73 -16.42 -27.56
CA ALA A 26 -24.08 -17.74 -27.01
C ALA A 26 -22.85 -18.26 -26.25
N VAL A 27 -22.87 -18.18 -24.92
CA VAL A 27 -21.82 -18.75 -24.08
C VAL A 27 -22.04 -20.26 -24.04
N SER A 28 -21.18 -21.00 -24.73
CA SER A 28 -21.09 -22.45 -24.62
C SER A 28 -20.72 -22.82 -23.19
N ALA A 29 -21.55 -23.63 -22.54
CA ALA A 29 -21.24 -24.24 -21.26
C ALA A 29 -20.06 -25.21 -21.44
N CYS A 30 -18.85 -24.78 -21.09
CA CYS A 30 -17.74 -25.68 -20.82
C CYS A 30 -17.87 -26.15 -19.37
N THR A 31 -18.37 -27.37 -19.21
CA THR A 31 -18.29 -28.11 -17.95
C THR A 31 -16.85 -28.57 -17.77
N GLU A 32 -16.01 -27.72 -17.17
CA GLU A 32 -14.70 -28.14 -16.69
C GLU A 32 -14.87 -28.74 -15.29
N THR A 33 -14.84 -30.06 -15.28
CA THR A 33 -14.70 -30.96 -14.15
C THR A 33 -13.56 -30.51 -13.24
N GLY A 34 -13.86 -30.35 -11.95
CA GLY A 34 -12.89 -30.53 -10.88
C GLY A 34 -12.03 -29.32 -10.54
N SER A 35 -12.56 -28.43 -9.69
CA SER A 35 -11.70 -27.72 -8.73
C SER A 35 -11.12 -28.75 -7.75
N SER A 36 -10.01 -29.34 -8.16
CA SER A 36 -9.02 -29.88 -7.23
C SER A 36 -8.75 -28.78 -6.20
N LEU A 37 -9.00 -29.07 -4.93
CA LEU A 37 -8.56 -28.26 -3.81
C LEU A 37 -7.04 -28.17 -3.89
N ASP A 38 -6.54 -27.09 -4.48
CA ASP A 38 -5.12 -26.82 -4.60
C ASP A 38 -4.50 -26.77 -3.19
N PRO A 39 -3.60 -27.70 -2.83
CA PRO A 39 -2.88 -27.67 -1.57
C PRO A 39 -1.90 -26.48 -1.48
N SER A 40 -1.66 -25.75 -2.57
CA SER A 40 -0.70 -24.63 -2.65
C SER A 40 -1.03 -23.49 -1.70
N THR A 41 -2.30 -23.26 -1.38
CA THR A 41 -2.70 -22.20 -0.43
C THR A 41 -2.16 -22.43 0.98
N LYS A 42 -1.82 -23.67 1.35
CA LYS A 42 -1.34 -24.01 2.71
C LYS A 42 0.18 -23.95 2.85
N LEU A 43 0.94 -23.99 1.75
CA LEU A 43 2.41 -23.97 1.79
C LEU A 43 2.98 -22.53 1.72
N GLU A 44 2.26 -21.59 1.10
CA GLU A 44 2.70 -20.19 1.00
C GLU A 44 2.61 -19.41 2.32
N ALA A 45 1.89 -19.91 3.32
CA ALA A 45 1.65 -19.23 4.58
C ALA A 45 2.84 -19.25 5.57
N LYS A 46 4.01 -19.76 5.17
CA LYS A 46 5.19 -19.91 6.05
C LYS A 46 6.48 -19.25 5.54
N MET A 47 6.43 -18.53 4.43
CA MET A 47 7.59 -17.86 3.88
C MET A 47 7.42 -16.34 3.97
N ALA A 48 8.52 -15.66 4.33
CA ALA A 48 8.60 -14.22 4.32
C ALA A 48 8.14 -13.65 2.97
N PRO A 49 7.37 -12.55 2.93
CA PRO A 49 7.22 -11.80 1.69
C PRO A 49 8.61 -11.44 1.13
N VAL A 50 8.77 -11.47 -0.19
CA VAL A 50 9.94 -10.80 -0.81
C VAL A 50 9.80 -9.31 -0.56
N PHE A 51 10.60 -8.79 0.37
CA PHE A 51 10.57 -7.40 0.83
C PHE A 51 11.18 -6.45 -0.21
N THR A 52 10.71 -5.20 -0.22
CA THR A 52 11.16 -4.16 -1.14
C THR A 52 12.45 -3.49 -0.67
N THR A 53 12.75 -3.52 0.63
CA THR A 53 14.02 -3.11 1.22
C THR A 53 14.73 -4.31 1.83
N PRO A 54 16.05 -4.20 2.13
CA PRO A 54 16.71 -5.13 3.05
C PRO A 54 15.94 -5.22 4.37
N ILE A 55 16.03 -6.39 5.00
CA ILE A 55 15.50 -6.61 6.35
C ILE A 55 16.24 -5.69 7.32
N ALA A 56 15.51 -5.00 8.17
CA ALA A 56 16.09 -4.20 9.24
C ALA A 56 16.09 -4.99 10.55
N GLU A 57 17.17 -4.87 11.30
CA GLU A 57 17.37 -5.58 12.56
C GLU A 57 17.33 -4.58 13.73
N LEU A 58 16.56 -4.91 14.77
CA LEU A 58 16.55 -4.20 16.04
C LEU A 58 17.06 -5.13 17.14
N LYS A 59 18.14 -4.75 17.81
CA LYS A 59 18.75 -5.53 18.90
C LYS A 59 18.20 -5.03 20.24
N LEU A 60 17.53 -5.90 20.98
CA LEU A 60 16.90 -5.56 22.27
C LEU A 60 17.81 -5.86 23.46
N GLY A 61 18.78 -6.75 23.30
CA GLY A 61 19.73 -7.19 24.32
C GLY A 61 19.72 -8.70 24.51
N HIS A 62 20.72 -9.28 25.19
CA HIS A 62 20.81 -10.73 25.48
C HIS A 62 20.51 -11.65 24.27
N ASP A 63 21.05 -11.30 23.10
CA ASP A 63 20.83 -11.98 21.81
C ASP A 63 19.40 -11.95 21.26
N GLU A 64 18.50 -11.19 21.86
CA GLU A 64 17.18 -10.93 21.31
C GLU A 64 17.26 -9.92 20.17
N THR A 65 16.89 -10.36 18.97
CA THR A 65 16.82 -9.54 17.76
C THR A 65 15.43 -9.65 17.14
N VAL A 66 14.85 -8.50 16.82
CA VAL A 66 13.59 -8.42 16.08
C VAL A 66 13.90 -7.97 14.66
N LEU A 67 13.38 -8.70 13.68
CA LEU A 67 13.54 -8.36 12.27
C LEU A 67 12.29 -7.65 11.75
N PHE A 68 12.50 -6.69 10.86
CA PHE A 68 11.44 -5.96 10.18
C PHE A 68 11.61 -6.05 8.68
N GLY A 69 10.50 -6.16 7.97
CA GLY A 69 10.45 -6.13 6.51
C GLY A 69 9.33 -5.23 6.02
N ILE A 70 9.48 -4.68 4.83
CA ILE A 70 8.48 -3.81 4.20
C ILE A 70 8.19 -4.28 2.78
N LYS A 71 6.92 -4.26 2.38
CA LYS A 71 6.48 -4.60 1.03
C LYS A 71 5.15 -3.93 0.70
N ALA A 72 5.10 -3.20 -0.40
CA ALA A 72 3.89 -2.52 -0.86
C ALA A 72 3.19 -1.70 0.25
N CYS A 73 3.99 -0.91 0.99
CA CYS A 73 3.60 -0.07 2.12
C CYS A 73 3.03 -0.85 3.32
N LYS A 74 3.21 -2.17 3.36
CA LYS A 74 2.90 -3.02 4.51
C LYS A 74 4.19 -3.35 5.23
N VAL A 75 4.16 -3.23 6.55
CA VAL A 75 5.31 -3.46 7.42
C VAL A 75 5.07 -4.73 8.20
N TYR A 76 6.10 -5.55 8.29
CA TYR A 76 6.06 -6.86 8.90
C TYR A 76 7.11 -6.94 10.02
N ARG A 77 6.77 -7.62 11.10
CA ARG A 77 7.69 -7.97 12.20
C ARG A 77 7.89 -9.48 12.21
N SER A 78 9.11 -9.95 12.44
CA SER A 78 9.37 -11.39 12.58
C SER A 78 8.79 -11.89 13.90
N MET A 79 8.05 -12.99 13.86
CA MET A 79 7.65 -13.70 15.06
C MET A 79 8.75 -14.68 15.45
N GLN A 80 9.35 -14.51 16.63
CA GLN A 80 10.22 -15.54 17.21
C GLN A 80 9.35 -16.68 17.77
N ILE A 81 9.05 -17.69 16.94
CA ILE A 81 8.47 -18.95 17.40
C ILE A 81 9.53 -20.04 17.21
N GLY A 82 10.38 -20.22 18.23
CA GLY A 82 11.49 -21.17 18.19
C GLY A 82 12.57 -20.81 17.15
N SER A 83 13.40 -21.78 16.80
CA SER A 83 14.55 -21.61 15.89
C SER A 83 14.19 -21.57 14.40
N THR A 84 12.92 -21.34 14.05
CA THR A 84 12.48 -21.35 12.64
C THR A 84 12.34 -19.92 12.11
N PRO A 85 13.24 -19.46 11.23
CA PRO A 85 13.03 -18.23 10.48
C PRO A 85 11.86 -18.43 9.51
N GLY A 86 10.79 -17.61 9.60
CA GLY A 86 9.76 -17.65 8.57
C GLY A 86 8.37 -17.12 8.92
N ASN A 87 8.03 -16.97 10.21
CA ASN A 87 6.74 -16.39 10.58
C ASN A 87 6.86 -14.86 10.69
N TRP A 88 6.01 -14.15 9.96
CA TRP A 88 5.96 -12.68 9.94
C TRP A 88 4.55 -12.21 10.26
N GLU A 89 4.43 -11.27 11.19
CA GLU A 89 3.17 -10.61 11.52
C GLU A 89 3.06 -9.27 10.79
N LEU A 90 1.86 -8.93 10.31
CA LEU A 90 1.59 -7.61 9.73
C LEU A 90 1.44 -6.60 10.87
N LEU A 91 2.35 -5.62 10.92
CA LEU A 91 2.39 -4.61 11.96
C LEU A 91 1.68 -3.31 11.53
N PHE A 92 2.06 -2.76 10.38
CA PHE A 92 1.46 -1.54 9.84
C PHE A 92 1.01 -1.71 8.40
N LYS A 93 -0.06 -1.00 8.05
CA LYS A 93 -0.56 -0.87 6.68
C LYS A 93 -1.15 0.52 6.49
N PRO A 94 -1.27 1.01 5.24
CA PRO A 94 -1.92 2.28 4.97
C PRO A 94 -3.38 2.27 5.45
N ALA A 95 -3.88 3.44 5.83
CA ALA A 95 -5.29 3.61 6.16
C ALA A 95 -6.16 3.20 4.95
N PRO A 96 -7.35 2.63 5.17
CA PRO A 96 -8.29 2.34 4.10
C PRO A 96 -8.61 3.58 3.26
N TYR A 97 -8.72 3.42 1.95
CA TYR A 97 -9.09 4.50 1.03
C TYR A 97 -10.07 3.96 -0.03
N PRO A 98 -11.11 4.72 -0.41
CA PRO A 98 -12.19 4.21 -1.26
C PRO A 98 -11.81 4.00 -2.73
N LEU A 99 -10.72 4.60 -3.20
CA LEU A 99 -10.24 4.46 -4.58
C LEU A 99 -8.95 3.62 -4.64
N PRO A 100 -8.63 3.01 -5.80
CA PRO A 100 -7.37 2.30 -5.99
C PRO A 100 -6.16 3.19 -5.67
N GLN A 101 -5.22 2.64 -4.90
CA GLN A 101 -3.98 3.28 -4.53
C GLN A 101 -2.78 2.41 -4.91
N HIS A 102 -1.62 3.03 -5.05
CA HIS A 102 -0.34 2.34 -5.18
C HIS A 102 0.65 2.89 -4.15
N CYS A 103 1.60 2.07 -3.74
CA CYS A 103 2.66 2.46 -2.82
C CYS A 103 3.70 3.30 -3.58
N VAL A 104 4.04 4.47 -3.03
CA VAL A 104 4.99 5.42 -3.64
C VAL A 104 6.13 5.81 -2.70
N ARG A 105 6.05 5.40 -1.43
CA ARG A 105 7.09 5.65 -0.44
C ARG A 105 7.20 4.48 0.52
N GLU A 106 8.41 3.95 0.63
CA GLU A 106 8.80 2.91 1.59
C GLU A 106 10.17 3.26 2.14
N ARG A 107 10.27 3.34 3.46
CA ARG A 107 11.54 3.44 4.17
C ARG A 107 11.46 2.57 5.41
N LEU A 108 12.49 1.78 5.63
CA LEU A 108 12.66 0.96 6.82
C LEU A 108 14.16 0.94 7.14
N GLU A 109 14.54 1.49 8.28
CA GLU A 109 15.94 1.55 8.70
C GLU A 109 16.06 1.63 10.21
N PHE A 110 17.20 1.21 10.74
CA PHE A 110 17.61 1.50 12.11
C PHE A 110 18.61 2.65 12.08
N ASP A 111 18.36 3.72 12.84
CA ASP A 111 19.21 4.92 12.83
C ASP A 111 20.30 4.94 13.92
N GLY A 112 20.39 3.87 14.72
CA GLY A 112 21.28 3.77 15.89
C GLY A 112 20.53 3.84 17.22
N GLU A 113 19.29 4.33 17.22
CA GLU A 113 18.47 4.48 18.42
C GLU A 113 17.03 3.96 18.22
N TYR A 114 16.46 4.20 17.05
CA TYR A 114 15.11 3.79 16.69
C TYR A 114 15.12 2.96 15.40
N ILE A 115 14.23 1.96 15.35
CA ILE A 115 13.72 1.49 14.06
C ILE A 115 12.76 2.55 13.54
N GLN A 116 13.00 3.08 12.34
CA GLN A 116 12.17 4.08 11.67
C GLN A 116 11.51 3.49 10.43
N ILE A 117 10.25 3.85 10.24
CA ILE A 117 9.41 3.41 9.13
C ILE A 117 8.75 4.63 8.50
N GLU A 118 8.75 4.70 7.17
CA GLU A 118 7.87 5.61 6.43
C GLU A 118 7.11 4.84 5.35
N ILE A 119 5.78 5.00 5.33
CA ILE A 119 4.90 4.45 4.28
C ILE A 119 4.05 5.56 3.68
N GLY A 120 3.89 5.53 2.36
CA GLY A 120 3.05 6.49 1.64
C GLY A 120 2.38 5.88 0.42
N THR A 121 1.06 6.02 0.33
CA THR A 121 0.27 5.58 -0.83
C THR A 121 -0.34 6.76 -1.57
N GLN A 122 -0.44 6.63 -2.88
CA GLN A 122 -1.04 7.62 -3.76
C GLN A 122 -2.22 7.01 -4.50
N ALA A 123 -3.35 7.73 -4.52
CA ALA A 123 -4.47 7.39 -5.38
C ALA A 123 -4.03 7.41 -6.86
N MET A 124 -4.45 6.42 -7.64
CA MET A 124 -4.09 6.37 -9.06
C MET A 124 -4.62 7.61 -9.80
N GLY A 125 -3.74 8.29 -10.56
CA GLY A 125 -4.08 9.50 -11.30
C GLY A 125 -4.00 10.82 -10.50
N ALA A 126 -3.77 10.76 -9.19
CA ALA A 126 -3.46 11.96 -8.40
C ALA A 126 -2.05 12.48 -8.70
N GLY A 127 -1.79 13.78 -8.50
CA GLY A 127 -0.45 14.37 -8.55
C GLY A 127 0.10 14.66 -7.14
N GLY A 128 1.42 14.82 -7.01
CA GLY A 128 2.09 15.09 -5.73
C GLY A 128 2.30 13.84 -4.86
N CYS A 129 2.73 14.03 -3.61
CA CYS A 129 2.87 12.91 -2.68
C CYS A 129 1.59 12.68 -1.89
N CYS A 130 1.28 11.39 -1.86
CA CYS A 130 0.70 10.65 -0.76
C CYS A 130 -0.69 11.10 -0.32
N THR A 131 -1.70 10.35 -0.79
CA THR A 131 -3.06 10.37 -0.26
C THR A 131 -3.09 9.90 1.19
N ASN A 132 -2.32 8.87 1.53
CA ASN A 132 -2.05 8.47 2.90
C ASN A 132 -0.54 8.47 3.15
N TYR A 133 -0.11 8.98 4.30
CA TYR A 133 1.27 8.92 4.76
C TYR A 133 1.31 8.71 6.27
N ALA A 134 2.23 7.87 6.73
CA ALA A 134 2.54 7.71 8.13
C ALA A 134 4.04 7.43 8.29
N ALA A 135 4.62 8.02 9.34
CA ALA A 135 5.95 7.67 9.82
C ALA A 135 5.83 7.10 11.24
N TYR A 136 6.51 5.99 11.48
CA TYR A 136 6.54 5.30 12.78
C TYR A 136 7.97 5.18 13.26
N ARG A 137 8.16 5.17 14.57
CA ARG A 137 9.45 4.78 15.16
C ARG A 137 9.26 4.04 16.48
N SER A 138 10.22 3.19 16.81
CA SER A 138 10.25 2.48 18.09
C SER A 138 11.69 2.17 18.51
N ARG A 139 11.91 2.03 19.82
CA ARG A 139 13.20 1.59 20.39
C ARG A 139 13.22 0.09 20.70
N ASP A 140 12.05 -0.51 20.88
CA ASP A 140 11.87 -1.88 21.36
C ASP A 140 11.04 -2.75 20.40
N GLY A 141 10.47 -2.16 19.35
CA GLY A 141 9.60 -2.84 18.41
C GLY A 141 8.18 -3.09 18.93
N GLU A 142 7.84 -2.58 20.12
CA GLU A 142 6.57 -2.83 20.80
C GLU A 142 5.86 -1.52 21.16
N ASN A 143 6.59 -0.55 21.70
CA ASN A 143 6.11 0.79 22.00
C ASN A 143 6.44 1.71 20.82
N TRP A 144 5.39 2.20 20.15
CA TRP A 144 5.53 2.95 18.92
C TRP A 144 5.20 4.43 19.11
N GLU A 145 5.90 5.26 18.37
CA GLU A 145 5.55 6.66 18.16
C GLU A 145 5.18 6.88 16.69
N ILE A 146 4.22 7.77 16.45
CA ILE A 146 3.75 8.15 15.13
C ILE A 146 3.96 9.64 14.87
N ARG A 147 4.39 9.95 13.64
CA ARG A 147 4.38 11.30 13.07
C ARG A 147 3.41 11.33 11.88
N PRO A 148 2.28 12.05 11.98
CA PRO A 148 1.32 12.15 10.89
C PRO A 148 1.86 13.03 9.75
N ALA A 149 1.25 12.93 8.57
CA ALA A 149 1.61 13.75 7.40
C ALA A 149 1.55 15.27 7.66
N THR A 150 0.77 15.72 8.63
CA THR A 150 0.61 17.13 9.00
C THR A 150 1.75 17.69 9.84
N SER A 151 2.70 16.86 10.29
CA SER A 151 3.86 17.30 11.07
C SER A 151 5.16 16.74 10.52
N ILE A 152 6.18 17.58 10.48
CA ILE A 152 7.54 17.18 10.08
C ILE A 152 8.47 16.91 11.27
N ARG A 153 8.07 17.28 12.49
CA ARG A 153 8.93 17.26 13.69
C ARG A 153 8.35 16.56 14.89
N GLU A 154 7.03 16.54 15.03
CA GLU A 154 6.40 16.08 16.27
C GLU A 154 6.06 14.59 16.19
N TRP A 155 6.61 13.86 17.15
CA TRP A 155 6.30 12.46 17.42
C TRP A 155 5.35 12.39 18.61
N ARG A 156 4.40 11.45 18.54
CA ARG A 156 3.45 11.18 19.61
C ARG A 156 3.36 9.68 19.83
N ALA A 157 3.10 9.24 21.05
CA ALA A 157 2.81 7.83 21.31
C ALA A 157 1.67 7.35 20.38
N LEU A 158 1.82 6.14 19.87
CA LEU A 158 0.78 5.46 19.11
C LEU A 158 -0.12 4.74 20.12
N ASP A 159 -1.34 5.25 20.28
CA ASP A 159 -2.37 4.70 21.18
C ASP A 159 -2.98 3.38 20.66
#